data_AF-A0AAD7CU25-F1
#
_entry.id   AF-A0AAD7CU25-F1
#
_cell.length_a   1.000
_cell.length_b   1.000
_cell.length_c   1.000
_cell.angle_alpha   90.00
_cell.angle_beta   90.00
_cell.angle_gamma   90.00
#
_symmetry.space_group_name_H-M   'P 1'
#
loop_
_entity.id
_entity.type
_entity.pdbx_description
1 polymer ?
#
loop_
_entity_poly.entity_id
_entity_poly.type
_entity_poly.pdbx_seq_one_letter_code
_entity_poly.pdbx_strand_id
1 'polypeptide(L)'
;MVTKFFDIILGAKRASKIGILGKVKGWFAVVEAQIRGSLHLHLLIWIYGAPPSPLDMKERMNSDPQFKQKLAKWYDDLICQSFPKDTVPYAVAQGTPKQLPVLSRPLDPRSSNYARKRDQQHRDLCENTGLVHDHNATCFKHIPRRIHSLVDPDNDCRFELPRPLVSETHFDEDGDLVIRCENERLNGHNPTATLCLGCNTNLKQTASGPVAMAMVEYMLNYTVKLQLGTSIVFSSLCASIQALQNNPPKDPDGEIDRSEMSRLMMVKATNKLVGKRELTGQQTASQLLGHKNNYTSDEYKEYWWSSLLRDIARDVFTEELNQGLLASEEEEAEDSTGAQRMTIPEDEDDTMIVLSPDMLGRDSISQECEMNGEEKKYSRLFDDMFIDPANLQICAFGISSEIIPRRRNPSQKFNVVYISISNLAIPSSRLTV
;
A
#
# COMPACT_ATOMS: atom_id res chain seq x y z
N MET A 1 8.57 14.41 11.59
CA MET A 1 8.16 15.13 10.36
C MET A 1 6.73 14.78 9.96
N VAL A 2 6.44 13.52 9.62
CA VAL A 2 5.13 13.05 9.10
C VAL A 2 3.93 13.45 9.98
N THR A 3 3.98 13.21 11.30
CA THR A 3 2.88 13.59 12.21
C THR A 3 2.59 15.10 12.18
N LYS A 4 3.64 15.93 12.06
CA LYS A 4 3.49 17.40 11.98
C LYS A 4 2.85 17.83 10.66
N PHE A 5 3.08 17.10 9.58
CA PHE A 5 2.39 17.32 8.32
C PHE A 5 0.87 17.16 8.49
N PHE A 6 0.40 16.06 9.10
CA PHE A 6 -1.03 15.87 9.38
C PHE A 6 -1.59 16.91 10.37
N ASP A 7 -0.91 17.09 11.51
CA ASP A 7 -1.37 17.94 12.60
C ASP A 7 -1.45 19.43 12.19
N ILE A 8 -0.42 19.91 11.50
CA ILE A 8 -0.21 21.34 11.23
C ILE A 8 -0.50 21.68 9.77
N ILE A 9 0.09 20.96 8.81
CA ILE A 9 -0.01 21.33 7.39
C ILE A 9 -1.39 20.98 6.83
N LEU A 10 -1.88 19.77 7.09
CA LEU A 10 -3.27 19.38 6.79
C LEU A 10 -4.29 19.90 7.82
N GLY A 11 -3.81 20.40 8.96
CA GLY A 11 -4.62 21.14 9.92
C GLY A 11 -5.43 20.27 10.88
N ALA A 12 -5.17 18.97 10.99
CA ALA A 12 -5.93 18.05 11.85
C ALA A 12 -5.98 18.49 13.33
N LYS A 13 -4.93 19.16 13.83
CA LYS A 13 -4.86 19.68 15.21
C LYS A 13 -4.95 21.20 15.30
N ARG A 14 -5.18 21.92 14.20
CA ARG A 14 -5.47 23.36 14.25
C ARG A 14 -6.85 23.59 14.87
N ALA A 15 -7.03 24.69 15.59
CA ALA A 15 -8.33 25.07 16.17
C ALA A 15 -9.43 25.17 15.10
N SER A 16 -9.10 25.72 13.92
CA SER A 16 -10.02 25.83 12.79
C SER A 16 -10.26 24.52 12.04
N LYS A 17 -9.41 23.49 12.22
CA LYS A 17 -9.35 22.27 11.40
C LYS A 17 -9.13 22.52 9.90
N ILE A 18 -8.56 23.69 9.53
CA ILE A 18 -8.30 24.08 8.14
C ILE A 18 -6.78 24.06 7.89
N GLY A 19 -6.35 23.23 6.94
CA GLY A 19 -4.98 23.12 6.45
C GLY A 19 -4.80 23.68 5.05
N ILE A 20 -3.67 23.32 4.42
CA ILE A 20 -3.32 23.76 3.06
C ILE A 20 -4.31 23.28 1.98
N LEU A 21 -5.05 22.19 2.25
CA LEU A 21 -6.07 21.64 1.34
C LEU A 21 -7.50 22.10 1.74
N GLY A 22 -7.62 23.06 2.65
CA GLY A 22 -8.90 23.34 3.31
C GLY A 22 -9.18 22.37 4.46
N LYS A 23 -10.46 22.11 4.73
CA LYS A 23 -10.89 21.17 5.78
C LYS A 23 -10.83 19.75 5.24
N VAL A 24 -10.05 18.89 5.88
CA VAL A 24 -9.90 17.48 5.50
C VAL A 24 -10.95 16.65 6.24
N LYS A 25 -11.62 15.74 5.51
CA LYS A 25 -12.58 14.77 6.06
C LYS A 25 -11.87 13.53 6.61
N GLY A 26 -10.88 13.03 5.88
CA GLY A 26 -10.08 11.88 6.29
C GLY A 26 -8.86 11.68 5.40
N TRP A 27 -7.98 10.76 5.78
CA TRP A 27 -6.79 10.39 5.03
C TRP A 27 -6.32 8.97 5.33
N PHE A 28 -5.62 8.39 4.36
CA PHE A 28 -4.91 7.12 4.51
C PHE A 28 -3.54 7.22 3.86
N ALA A 29 -2.50 6.90 4.63
CA ALA A 29 -1.12 7.02 4.20
C ALA A 29 -0.31 5.77 4.53
N VAL A 30 0.62 5.42 3.65
CA VAL A 30 1.55 4.29 3.82
C VAL A 30 2.97 4.76 3.55
N VAL A 31 3.90 4.28 4.37
CA VAL A 31 5.34 4.49 4.21
C VAL A 31 5.94 3.28 3.51
N GLU A 32 6.60 3.53 2.39
CA GLU A 32 7.29 2.53 1.59
C GLU A 32 8.78 2.87 1.48
N ALA A 33 9.67 1.88 1.53
CA ALA A 33 11.05 2.10 1.14
C ALA A 33 11.20 1.97 -0.37
N GLN A 34 11.78 2.98 -0.98
CA GLN A 34 12.19 2.92 -2.37
C GLN A 34 13.45 2.06 -2.50
N ILE A 35 13.67 1.53 -3.70
CA ILE A 35 14.86 0.71 -4.05
C ILE A 35 16.19 1.44 -3.78
N ARG A 36 16.15 2.78 -3.69
CA ARG A 36 17.31 3.63 -3.37
C ARG A 36 17.52 3.88 -1.87
N GLY A 37 16.78 3.20 -1.00
CA GLY A 37 16.90 3.32 0.46
C GLY A 37 16.22 4.54 1.08
N SER A 38 15.50 5.36 0.31
CA SER A 38 14.71 6.48 0.84
C SER A 38 13.30 6.02 1.23
N LEU A 39 12.79 6.53 2.36
CA LEU A 39 11.38 6.35 2.74
C LEU A 39 10.48 7.32 1.98
N HIS A 40 9.35 6.82 1.53
CA HIS A 40 8.35 7.52 0.73
C HIS A 40 6.98 7.41 1.38
N LEU A 41 6.29 8.52 1.60
CA LEU A 41 4.88 8.50 2.01
C LEU A 41 4.00 8.54 0.76
N HIS A 42 3.11 7.57 0.63
CA HIS A 42 1.99 7.61 -0.31
C HIS A 42 0.72 7.93 0.48
N LEU A 43 -0.10 8.87 0.02
CA LEU A 43 -1.20 9.44 0.81
C LEU A 43 -2.43 9.72 -0.06
N LEU A 44 -3.60 9.21 0.37
CA LEU A 44 -4.92 9.60 -0.12
C LEU A 44 -5.60 10.51 0.90
N ILE A 45 -6.26 11.56 0.43
CA ILE A 45 -6.92 12.56 1.27
C ILE A 45 -8.32 12.83 0.74
N TRP A 46 -9.31 12.75 1.63
CA TRP A 46 -10.69 13.11 1.35
C TRP A 46 -10.96 14.53 1.86
N ILE A 47 -11.46 15.39 0.98
CA ILE A 47 -11.76 16.79 1.32
C ILE A 47 -13.19 16.92 1.83
N TYR A 48 -13.37 17.71 2.90
CA TYR A 48 -14.69 17.96 3.47
C TYR A 48 -15.53 18.84 2.52
N GLY A 49 -16.77 18.43 2.25
CA GLY A 49 -17.69 19.17 1.39
C GLY A 49 -17.45 18.99 -0.12
N ALA A 50 -16.49 18.17 -0.52
CA ALA A 50 -16.39 17.70 -1.89
C ALA A 50 -17.65 16.89 -2.26
N PRO A 51 -18.17 17.01 -3.50
CA PRO A 51 -19.24 16.14 -3.98
C PRO A 51 -18.93 14.66 -3.73
N PRO A 52 -19.95 13.80 -3.53
CA PRO A 52 -19.71 12.41 -3.18
C PRO A 52 -19.04 11.66 -4.33
N SER A 53 -19.44 11.92 -5.57
CA SER A 53 -18.85 11.31 -6.76
C SER A 53 -18.31 12.33 -7.78
N PRO A 54 -17.41 11.89 -8.69
CA PRO A 54 -17.03 12.62 -9.89
C PRO A 54 -18.19 12.91 -10.84
N LEU A 55 -19.25 12.08 -10.84
CA LEU A 55 -20.45 12.38 -11.62
C LEU A 55 -21.18 13.58 -11.02
N ASP A 56 -21.39 13.59 -9.69
CA ASP A 56 -22.00 14.71 -8.99
C ASP A 56 -21.13 15.98 -9.13
N MET A 57 -19.81 15.82 -9.15
CA MET A 57 -18.88 16.91 -9.44
C MET A 57 -19.15 17.48 -10.84
N LYS A 58 -19.20 16.63 -11.87
CA LYS A 58 -19.46 17.03 -13.26
C LYS A 58 -20.83 17.69 -13.42
N GLU A 59 -21.88 17.09 -12.86
CA GLU A 59 -23.23 17.65 -12.87
C GLU A 59 -23.28 19.02 -12.18
N ARG A 60 -22.66 19.15 -11.00
CA ARG A 60 -22.61 20.40 -10.27
C ARG A 60 -21.86 21.49 -11.03
N MET A 61 -20.75 21.15 -11.67
CA MET A 61 -19.98 22.08 -12.49
C MET A 61 -20.74 22.57 -13.72
N ASN A 62 -21.57 21.71 -14.32
CA ASN A 62 -22.45 22.08 -15.43
C ASN A 62 -23.62 22.95 -14.98
N SER A 63 -24.19 22.68 -13.79
CA SER A 63 -25.34 23.43 -13.26
C SER A 63 -24.98 24.75 -12.59
N ASP A 64 -23.77 24.88 -12.04
CA ASP A 64 -23.34 26.02 -11.22
C ASP A 64 -21.98 26.58 -11.70
N PRO A 65 -21.99 27.60 -12.58
CA PRO A 65 -20.79 28.26 -13.06
C PRO A 65 -19.95 28.90 -11.95
N GLN A 66 -20.58 29.35 -10.85
CA GLN A 66 -19.87 29.95 -9.72
C GLN A 66 -19.08 28.89 -8.95
N PHE A 67 -19.66 27.70 -8.77
CA PHE A 67 -18.94 26.56 -8.22
C PHE A 67 -17.75 26.16 -9.09
N LYS A 68 -17.93 26.06 -10.41
CA LYS A 68 -16.86 25.76 -11.37
C LYS A 68 -15.68 26.73 -11.23
N GLN A 69 -15.94 28.04 -11.18
CA GLN A 69 -14.91 29.06 -11.02
C GLN A 69 -14.21 29.00 -9.66
N LYS A 70 -14.96 28.80 -8.56
CA LYS A 70 -14.39 28.65 -7.22
C LYS A 70 -13.49 27.42 -7.12
N LEU A 71 -13.90 26.33 -7.75
CA LEU A 71 -13.15 25.07 -7.76
C LEU A 71 -11.84 25.22 -8.55
N ALA A 72 -11.89 25.80 -9.75
CA ALA A 72 -10.68 26.08 -10.55
C ALA A 72 -9.68 26.95 -9.77
N LYS A 73 -10.16 28.05 -9.16
CA LYS A 73 -9.33 28.91 -8.32
C LYS A 73 -8.72 28.16 -7.12
N TRP A 74 -9.52 27.32 -6.46
CA TRP A 74 -9.03 26.51 -5.33
C TRP A 74 -7.90 25.57 -5.76
N TYR A 75 -8.00 24.97 -6.95
CA TYR A 75 -6.94 24.13 -7.49
C TYR A 75 -5.69 24.93 -7.89
N ASP A 76 -5.84 26.12 -8.47
CA ASP A 76 -4.71 27.02 -8.79
C ASP A 76 -3.95 27.48 -7.53
N ASP A 77 -4.66 27.70 -6.42
CA ASP A 77 -4.05 28.02 -5.12
C ASP A 77 -3.34 26.80 -4.51
N LEU A 78 -3.76 25.59 -4.90
CA LEU A 78 -3.31 24.34 -4.29
C LEU A 78 -2.13 23.69 -5.01
N ILE A 79 -2.23 23.58 -6.34
CA ILE A 79 -1.30 22.84 -7.20
C ILE A 79 -0.51 23.85 -8.04
N CYS A 80 0.80 23.87 -7.82
CA CYS A 80 1.73 24.64 -8.62
C CYS A 80 2.49 23.73 -9.60
N GLN A 81 2.56 24.15 -10.86
CA GLN A 81 3.38 23.53 -11.91
C GLN A 81 4.26 24.59 -12.59
N SER A 82 4.75 25.56 -11.81
CA SER A 82 5.65 26.60 -12.30
C SER A 82 6.71 26.98 -11.27
N PHE A 83 7.73 27.71 -11.73
CA PHE A 83 8.73 28.28 -10.84
C PHE A 83 8.27 29.66 -10.35
N PRO A 84 8.64 30.05 -9.12
CA PRO A 84 8.46 31.42 -8.67
C PRO A 84 9.18 32.40 -9.60
N LYS A 85 8.56 33.56 -9.83
CA LYS A 85 9.14 34.66 -10.60
C LYS A 85 10.40 35.20 -9.90
N ASP A 86 11.28 35.85 -10.67
CA ASP A 86 12.49 36.52 -10.17
C ASP A 86 13.48 35.61 -9.43
N THR A 87 13.48 34.32 -9.78
CA THR A 87 14.43 33.31 -9.28
C THR A 87 15.45 32.92 -10.33
N VAL A 88 16.61 32.42 -9.89
CA VAL A 88 17.66 31.90 -10.77
C VAL A 88 17.71 30.37 -10.74
N PRO A 89 18.15 29.70 -11.83
CA PRO A 89 18.33 28.25 -11.83
C PRO A 89 19.27 27.79 -10.72
N TYR A 90 18.92 26.66 -10.11
CA TYR A 90 19.74 25.98 -9.13
C TYR A 90 21.06 25.54 -9.75
N ALA A 91 22.16 26.09 -9.25
CA ALA A 91 23.50 25.74 -9.67
C ALA A 91 24.22 24.99 -8.55
N VAL A 92 24.66 23.77 -8.84
CA VAL A 92 25.58 23.03 -7.96
C VAL A 92 27.00 23.42 -8.35
N ALA A 93 27.75 24.05 -7.44
CA ALA A 93 29.16 24.32 -7.67
C ALA A 93 29.91 23.00 -7.86
N GLN A 94 30.73 22.89 -8.91
CA GLN A 94 31.52 21.69 -9.19
C GLN A 94 32.34 21.30 -7.95
N GLY A 95 32.29 20.02 -7.56
CA GLY A 95 33.00 19.50 -6.39
C GLY A 95 32.28 19.69 -5.05
N THR A 96 31.10 20.32 -5.01
CA THR A 96 30.30 20.40 -3.77
C THR A 96 29.32 19.23 -3.67
N PRO A 97 29.17 18.60 -2.48
CA PRO A 97 28.17 17.57 -2.29
C PRO A 97 26.76 18.14 -2.48
N LYS A 98 25.89 17.38 -3.14
CA LYS A 98 24.48 17.75 -3.36
C LYS A 98 23.84 18.08 -2.02
N GLN A 99 23.36 19.31 -1.86
CA GLN A 99 22.64 19.69 -0.64
C GLN A 99 21.37 18.84 -0.53
N LEU A 100 21.13 18.27 0.64
CA LEU A 100 19.91 17.55 0.96
C LEU A 100 18.98 18.52 1.69
N PRO A 101 17.99 19.15 1.02
CA PRO A 101 17.23 20.25 1.62
C PRO A 101 16.45 19.82 2.86
N VAL A 102 16.05 18.55 2.93
CA VAL A 102 15.42 17.92 4.09
C VAL A 102 16.30 17.92 5.36
N LEU A 103 17.63 18.03 5.20
CA LEU A 103 18.61 18.12 6.29
C LEU A 103 19.09 19.56 6.54
N SER A 104 18.63 20.52 5.74
CA SER A 104 18.99 21.93 5.87
C SER A 104 18.14 22.63 6.93
N ARG A 105 18.69 23.70 7.51
CA ARG A 105 17.92 24.56 8.43
C ARG A 105 16.84 25.33 7.65
N PRO A 106 15.63 25.49 8.20
CA PRO A 106 14.62 26.36 7.62
C PRO A 106 15.11 27.82 7.55
N LEU A 107 14.59 28.58 6.58
CA LEU A 107 14.81 30.02 6.50
C LEU A 107 14.22 30.73 7.73
N ASP A 108 14.89 31.78 8.21
CA ASP A 108 14.35 32.62 9.28
C ASP A 108 13.21 33.50 8.73
N PRO A 109 11.96 33.31 9.17
CA PRO A 109 10.81 34.09 8.71
C PRO A 109 10.89 35.59 9.08
N ARG A 110 11.77 35.96 10.01
CA ARG A 110 11.95 37.35 10.46
C ARG A 110 12.96 38.14 9.62
N SER A 111 13.62 37.48 8.66
CA SER A 111 14.57 38.15 7.78
C SER A 111 13.86 39.12 6.84
N SER A 112 14.40 40.33 6.65
CA SER A 112 13.88 41.32 5.72
C SER A 112 13.79 40.81 4.27
N ASN A 113 14.66 39.87 3.89
CA ASN A 113 14.69 39.26 2.56
C ASN A 113 14.00 37.88 2.51
N TYR A 114 13.15 37.55 3.49
CA TYR A 114 12.53 36.22 3.60
C TYR A 114 11.76 35.82 2.34
N ALA A 115 10.92 36.70 1.79
CA ALA A 115 10.10 36.38 0.61
C ALA A 115 10.97 35.96 -0.60
N ARG A 116 11.98 36.78 -0.93
CA ARG A 116 12.92 36.48 -2.02
C ARG A 116 13.70 35.18 -1.78
N LYS A 117 14.17 34.96 -0.54
CA LYS A 117 14.89 33.73 -0.18
C LYS A 117 14.00 32.50 -0.24
N ARG A 118 12.74 32.61 0.19
CA ARG A 118 11.73 31.55 0.12
C ARG A 118 11.47 31.15 -1.32
N ASP A 119 11.29 32.13 -2.21
CA ASP A 119 11.00 31.87 -3.63
C ASP A 119 12.21 31.21 -4.32
N GLN A 120 13.42 31.66 -4.03
CA GLN A 120 14.64 30.99 -4.50
C GLN A 120 14.74 29.56 -3.93
N GLN A 121 14.52 29.38 -2.62
CA GLN A 121 14.55 28.05 -2.00
C GLN A 121 13.48 27.12 -2.60
N HIS A 122 12.31 27.64 -2.94
CA HIS A 122 11.25 26.85 -3.58
C HIS A 122 11.71 26.35 -4.95
N ARG A 123 12.30 27.22 -5.78
CA ARG A 123 12.90 26.79 -7.05
C ARG A 123 14.03 25.76 -6.85
N ASP A 124 14.94 26.04 -5.92
CA ASP A 124 16.03 25.13 -5.58
C ASP A 124 15.49 23.76 -5.17
N LEU A 125 14.42 23.70 -4.37
CA LEU A 125 13.75 22.46 -4.01
C LEU A 125 13.18 21.75 -5.25
N CYS A 126 12.52 22.47 -6.14
CA CYS A 126 11.96 21.87 -7.35
C CYS A 126 13.03 21.20 -8.22
N GLU A 127 14.13 21.90 -8.46
CA GLU A 127 15.24 21.44 -9.31
C GLU A 127 16.15 20.41 -8.60
N ASN A 128 16.28 20.46 -7.27
CA ASN A 128 17.19 19.60 -6.50
C ASN A 128 16.55 18.29 -5.98
N THR A 129 15.22 18.26 -5.80
CA THR A 129 14.50 17.11 -5.18
C THR A 129 13.81 16.17 -6.16
N GLY A 130 13.97 16.38 -7.47
CA GLY A 130 13.35 15.54 -8.52
C GLY A 130 11.87 15.84 -8.74
N LEU A 131 11.41 17.04 -8.37
CA LEU A 131 10.10 17.54 -8.77
C LEU A 131 10.10 17.92 -10.27
N VAL A 132 11.20 18.48 -10.75
CA VAL A 132 11.50 18.55 -12.19
C VAL A 132 11.86 17.16 -12.68
N HIS A 133 11.15 16.71 -13.70
CA HIS A 133 11.36 15.40 -14.30
C HIS A 133 12.45 15.45 -15.35
N ASP A 134 13.48 14.62 -15.14
CA ASP A 134 14.48 14.30 -16.15
C ASP A 134 14.30 12.84 -16.56
N HIS A 135 14.14 12.62 -17.87
CA HIS A 135 14.01 11.27 -18.42
C HIS A 135 15.22 10.43 -18.03
N ASN A 136 14.93 9.20 -17.62
CA ASN A 136 15.94 8.22 -17.27
C ASN A 136 15.37 6.82 -17.55
N ALA A 137 16.19 5.78 -17.37
CA ALA A 137 15.78 4.40 -17.65
C ALA A 137 14.46 3.95 -16.97
N THR A 138 14.05 4.57 -15.86
CA THR A 138 12.77 4.24 -15.20
C THR A 138 11.54 4.73 -15.97
N CYS A 139 11.69 5.75 -16.83
CA CYS A 139 10.62 6.27 -17.67
C CYS A 139 10.17 5.24 -18.71
N PHE A 140 11.10 4.39 -19.14
CA PHE A 140 10.89 3.39 -20.19
C PHE A 140 10.83 1.97 -19.62
N LYS A 141 10.58 1.83 -18.31
CA LYS A 141 10.60 0.55 -17.59
C LYS A 141 9.63 -0.49 -18.17
N HIS A 142 8.47 -0.05 -18.65
CA HIS A 142 7.43 -0.94 -19.20
C HIS A 142 7.62 -1.23 -20.69
N ILE A 143 8.58 -0.57 -21.34
CA ILE A 143 8.88 -0.76 -22.75
C ILE A 143 9.85 -1.94 -22.88
N PRO A 144 9.54 -2.96 -23.71
CA PRO A 144 10.44 -4.07 -23.94
C PRO A 144 11.80 -3.60 -24.47
N ARG A 145 12.90 -4.12 -23.90
CA ARG A 145 14.27 -3.75 -24.30
C ARG A 145 14.54 -3.86 -25.80
N ARG A 146 13.90 -4.82 -26.48
CA ARG A 146 14.03 -5.05 -27.92
C ARG A 146 13.58 -3.88 -28.81
N ILE A 147 12.74 -2.97 -28.29
CA ILE A 147 12.28 -1.78 -29.00
C ILE A 147 12.77 -0.48 -28.36
N HIS A 148 13.71 -0.53 -27.40
CA HIS A 148 14.25 0.67 -26.76
C HIS A 148 14.91 1.63 -27.75
N SER A 149 15.42 1.14 -28.89
CA SER A 149 15.97 1.99 -29.96
C SER A 149 14.92 2.80 -30.72
N LEU A 150 13.64 2.45 -30.59
CA LEU A 150 12.51 3.13 -31.22
C LEU A 150 11.76 4.05 -30.24
N VAL A 151 12.22 4.12 -28.99
CA VAL A 151 11.60 4.94 -27.95
C VAL A 151 11.76 6.40 -28.29
N ASP A 152 10.63 7.09 -28.37
CA ASP A 152 10.56 8.53 -28.34
C ASP A 152 10.52 8.98 -26.87
N PRO A 153 11.57 9.65 -26.35
CA PRO A 153 11.62 10.02 -24.94
C PRO A 153 10.43 10.84 -24.46
N ASP A 154 9.90 11.72 -25.32
CA ASP A 154 8.85 12.67 -24.96
C ASP A 154 7.45 12.07 -25.13
N ASN A 155 7.27 11.11 -26.05
CA ASN A 155 5.98 10.44 -26.27
C ASN A 155 5.82 9.12 -25.49
N ASP A 156 6.93 8.40 -25.23
CA ASP A 156 6.90 7.08 -24.58
C ASP A 156 7.26 7.13 -23.08
N CYS A 157 7.34 8.33 -22.51
CA CYS A 157 7.55 8.48 -21.08
C CYS A 157 6.34 7.92 -20.31
N ARG A 158 6.57 6.90 -19.46
CA ARG A 158 5.53 6.34 -18.57
C ARG A 158 4.81 7.39 -17.72
N PHE A 159 5.46 8.50 -17.41
CA PHE A 159 4.89 9.58 -16.60
C PHE A 159 4.14 10.63 -17.42
N GLU A 160 4.04 10.45 -18.74
CA GLU A 160 3.37 11.35 -19.68
C GLU A 160 3.97 12.76 -19.63
N LEU A 161 5.30 12.82 -19.76
CA LEU A 161 6.08 14.06 -19.75
C LEU A 161 6.94 14.14 -21.01
N PRO A 162 6.99 15.30 -21.68
CA PRO A 162 6.44 16.61 -21.28
C PRO A 162 4.90 16.73 -21.41
N ARG A 163 4.27 17.48 -20.50
CA ARG A 163 2.82 17.78 -20.56
C ARG A 163 2.54 19.02 -21.43
N PRO A 164 1.35 19.11 -22.05
CA PRO A 164 0.90 20.33 -22.69
C PRO A 164 0.93 21.52 -21.73
N LEU A 165 1.33 22.68 -22.24
CA LEU A 165 1.25 23.94 -21.49
C LEU A 165 -0.21 24.43 -21.47
N VAL A 166 -0.64 24.88 -20.30
CA VAL A 166 -2.02 25.32 -20.05
C VAL A 166 -1.94 26.62 -19.27
N SER A 167 -2.47 27.71 -19.82
CA SER A 167 -2.38 29.04 -19.23
C SER A 167 -3.26 29.23 -18.00
N GLU A 168 -4.41 28.56 -17.95
CA GLU A 168 -5.40 28.68 -16.87
C GLU A 168 -6.08 27.35 -16.59
N THR A 169 -6.38 27.10 -15.31
CA THR A 169 -7.11 25.91 -14.90
C THR A 169 -8.54 25.98 -15.44
N HIS A 170 -8.95 24.97 -16.20
CA HIS A 170 -10.27 24.91 -16.80
C HIS A 170 -10.79 23.46 -16.83
N PHE A 171 -12.03 23.30 -17.27
CA PHE A 171 -12.61 21.98 -17.51
C PHE A 171 -12.79 21.81 -19.00
N ASP A 172 -12.36 20.67 -19.52
CA ASP A 172 -12.51 20.33 -20.94
C ASP A 172 -13.95 19.93 -21.30
N GLU A 173 -14.17 19.57 -22.56
CA GLU A 173 -15.49 19.16 -23.09
C GLU A 173 -16.01 17.87 -22.43
N ASP A 174 -15.09 17.01 -22.01
CA ASP A 174 -15.38 15.78 -21.29
C ASP A 174 -15.66 16.03 -19.79
N GLY A 175 -15.55 17.28 -19.34
CA GLY A 175 -15.78 17.70 -17.97
C GLY A 175 -14.66 17.30 -17.01
N ASP A 176 -13.50 16.91 -17.54
CA ASP A 176 -12.30 16.64 -16.78
C ASP A 176 -11.56 17.95 -16.48
N LEU A 177 -10.94 18.00 -15.30
CA LEU A 177 -10.22 19.17 -14.82
C LEU A 177 -8.80 19.20 -15.38
N VAL A 178 -8.50 20.23 -16.14
CA VAL A 178 -7.16 20.52 -16.67
C VAL A 178 -6.52 21.62 -15.83
N ILE A 179 -5.41 21.31 -15.17
CA ILE A 179 -4.70 22.23 -14.29
C ILE A 179 -3.74 23.10 -15.08
N ARG A 180 -3.64 24.38 -14.70
CA ARG A 180 -2.65 25.32 -15.20
C ARG A 180 -1.23 24.72 -15.12
N CYS A 181 -0.55 24.70 -16.25
CA CYS A 181 0.77 24.09 -16.44
C CYS A 181 1.65 25.09 -17.21
N GLU A 182 2.61 25.71 -16.52
CA GLU A 182 3.58 26.63 -17.15
C GLU A 182 4.95 25.98 -17.35
N ASN A 183 5.16 24.77 -16.80
CA ASN A 183 6.35 23.97 -17.00
C ASN A 183 5.96 22.51 -17.26
N GLU A 184 6.23 22.07 -18.49
CA GLU A 184 5.85 20.77 -19.02
C GLU A 184 6.47 19.57 -18.25
N ARG A 185 7.59 19.76 -17.54
CA ARG A 185 8.32 18.70 -16.83
C ARG A 185 8.21 18.78 -15.31
N LEU A 186 7.66 19.87 -14.76
CA LEU A 186 7.59 20.08 -13.31
C LEU A 186 6.34 19.42 -12.73
N ASN A 187 6.48 18.40 -11.91
CA ASN A 187 5.34 17.76 -11.28
C ASN A 187 4.51 18.74 -10.44
N GLY A 188 3.20 18.54 -10.45
CA GLY A 188 2.27 19.26 -9.56
C GLY A 188 2.70 19.08 -8.12
N HIS A 189 2.79 20.19 -7.39
CA HIS A 189 3.16 20.17 -5.97
C HIS A 189 2.49 21.34 -5.25
N ASN A 190 2.37 21.26 -3.93
CA ASN A 190 1.95 22.41 -3.14
C ASN A 190 3.21 23.14 -2.61
N PRO A 191 3.45 24.42 -2.99
CA PRO A 191 4.65 25.14 -2.58
C PRO A 191 4.88 25.16 -1.07
N THR A 192 3.82 25.31 -0.28
CA THR A 192 3.91 25.32 1.19
C THR A 192 4.33 23.95 1.72
N ALA A 193 3.75 22.86 1.21
CA ALA A 193 4.16 21.51 1.60
C ALA A 193 5.61 21.23 1.23
N THR A 194 6.03 21.55 0.00
CA THR A 194 7.42 21.36 -0.49
C THR A 194 8.40 22.12 0.40
N LEU A 195 8.13 23.40 0.69
CA LEU A 195 8.99 24.23 1.53
C LEU A 195 9.07 23.74 2.98
N CYS A 196 7.94 23.34 3.58
CA CYS A 196 7.91 22.87 4.96
C CYS A 196 8.56 21.49 5.14
N LEU A 197 8.49 20.62 4.13
CA LEU A 197 9.03 19.26 4.19
C LEU A 197 10.45 19.16 3.63
N GLY A 198 10.86 20.10 2.77
CA GLY A 198 12.20 20.12 2.18
C GLY A 198 12.44 18.96 1.20
N CYS A 199 11.38 18.41 0.60
CA CYS A 199 11.47 17.25 -0.28
C CYS A 199 10.39 17.28 -1.37
N ASN A 200 10.44 16.29 -2.26
CA ASN A 200 9.49 16.15 -3.36
C ASN A 200 8.10 15.77 -2.82
N THR A 201 7.15 16.68 -2.95
CA THR A 201 5.73 16.49 -2.61
C THR A 201 4.89 16.49 -3.89
N ASN A 202 4.92 15.40 -4.65
CA ASN A 202 4.12 15.23 -5.85
C ASN A 202 2.63 15.16 -5.47
N LEU A 203 1.85 16.12 -5.94
CA LEU A 203 0.44 16.30 -5.63
C LEU A 203 -0.38 16.13 -6.91
N LYS A 204 -1.30 15.18 -6.89
CA LYS A 204 -2.22 14.90 -8.00
C LYS A 204 -3.66 14.95 -7.51
N GLN A 205 -4.51 15.61 -8.29
CA GLN A 205 -5.95 15.52 -8.12
C GLN A 205 -6.48 14.17 -8.61
N THR A 206 -7.54 13.67 -7.98
CA THR A 206 -8.32 12.55 -8.51
C THR A 206 -9.75 13.05 -8.72
N ALA A 207 -9.97 13.64 -9.89
CA ALA A 207 -11.22 14.35 -10.21
C ALA A 207 -12.23 13.47 -10.97
N SER A 208 -11.80 12.33 -11.51
CA SER A 208 -12.65 11.40 -12.27
C SER A 208 -12.73 10.01 -11.62
N GLY A 209 -13.83 9.31 -11.85
CA GLY A 209 -14.11 8.00 -11.22
C GLY A 209 -13.04 6.95 -11.54
N PRO A 210 -12.69 6.74 -12.82
CA PRO A 210 -11.62 5.81 -13.20
C PRO A 210 -10.26 6.19 -12.61
N VAL A 211 -9.91 7.48 -12.60
CA VAL A 211 -8.63 7.96 -12.03
C VAL A 211 -8.59 7.73 -10.52
N ALA A 212 -9.68 8.00 -9.81
CA ALA A 212 -9.77 7.73 -8.37
C ALA A 212 -9.61 6.23 -8.07
N MET A 213 -10.28 5.35 -8.82
CA MET A 213 -10.14 3.90 -8.65
C MET A 213 -8.71 3.42 -8.96
N ALA A 214 -8.10 3.90 -10.04
CA ALA A 214 -6.71 3.59 -10.39
C ALA A 214 -5.74 4.07 -9.30
N MET A 215 -6.02 5.21 -8.65
CA MET A 215 -5.19 5.71 -7.54
C MET A 215 -5.37 4.90 -6.26
N VAL A 216 -6.58 4.39 -5.99
CA VAL A 216 -6.81 3.43 -4.91
C VAL A 216 -6.05 2.13 -5.19
N GLU A 217 -6.15 1.57 -6.39
CA GLU A 217 -5.38 0.38 -6.79
C GLU A 217 -3.86 0.62 -6.67
N TYR A 218 -3.38 1.76 -7.15
CA TYR A 218 -2.00 2.18 -7.03
C TYR A 218 -1.56 2.21 -5.56
N MET A 219 -2.34 2.84 -4.68
CA MET A 219 -2.09 2.89 -3.23
C MET A 219 -2.13 1.51 -2.57
N LEU A 220 -3.08 0.66 -2.96
CA LEU A 220 -3.15 -0.72 -2.49
C LEU A 220 -1.87 -1.47 -2.84
N ASN A 221 -1.37 -1.32 -4.07
CA ASN A 221 -0.10 -1.93 -4.49
C ASN A 221 1.08 -1.50 -3.62
N TYR A 222 1.08 -0.29 -3.05
CA TYR A 222 2.10 0.13 -2.06
C TYR A 222 1.87 -0.45 -0.68
N THR A 223 0.61 -0.57 -0.28
CA THR A 223 0.20 -1.17 1.00
C THR A 223 0.60 -2.65 1.05
N VAL A 224 0.37 -3.37 -0.06
CA VAL A 224 0.68 -4.80 -0.18
C VAL A 224 2.06 -5.09 -0.75
N LYS A 225 2.88 -4.06 -1.06
CA LYS A 225 4.18 -4.24 -1.75
C LYS A 225 5.16 -5.12 -0.99
N LEU A 226 4.97 -5.22 0.33
CA LEU A 226 5.78 -6.06 1.20
C LEU A 226 5.24 -7.49 1.33
N GLN A 227 4.12 -7.82 0.69
CA GLN A 227 3.61 -9.19 0.63
C GLN A 227 4.52 -10.01 -0.29
N LEU A 228 4.85 -11.21 0.17
CA LEU A 228 5.60 -12.17 -0.62
C LEU A 228 4.74 -12.61 -1.81
N GLY A 229 5.35 -12.68 -2.99
CA GLY A 229 4.66 -13.22 -4.16
C GLY A 229 4.15 -14.63 -3.87
N THR A 230 2.96 -14.96 -4.36
CA THR A 230 2.28 -16.24 -4.08
C THR A 230 3.18 -17.44 -4.38
N SER A 231 4.03 -17.37 -5.41
CA SER A 231 5.02 -18.41 -5.72
C SER A 231 6.05 -18.63 -4.61
N ILE A 232 6.53 -17.57 -3.97
CA ILE A 232 7.47 -17.67 -2.84
C ILE A 232 6.75 -18.24 -1.63
N VAL A 233 5.50 -17.84 -1.41
CA VAL A 233 4.67 -18.38 -0.33
C VAL A 233 4.47 -19.88 -0.51
N PHE A 234 4.02 -20.29 -1.71
CA PHE A 234 3.81 -21.68 -2.06
C PHE A 234 5.08 -22.52 -1.94
N SER A 235 6.19 -22.09 -2.53
CA SER A 235 7.45 -22.85 -2.43
C SER A 235 7.93 -22.99 -0.98
N SER A 236 7.65 -22.01 -0.12
CA SER A 236 8.02 -22.08 1.30
C SER A 236 7.11 -23.05 2.07
N LEU A 237 5.82 -23.10 1.73
CA LEU A 237 4.87 -24.08 2.26
C LEU A 237 5.23 -25.51 1.81
N CYS A 238 5.38 -25.75 0.51
CA CYS A 238 5.76 -27.07 -0.03
C CYS A 238 7.05 -27.57 0.59
N ALA A 239 8.07 -26.70 0.71
CA ALA A 239 9.33 -27.08 1.34
C ALA A 239 9.20 -27.33 2.86
N SER A 240 8.18 -26.78 3.53
CA SER A 240 7.92 -27.06 4.95
C SER A 240 7.20 -28.39 5.12
N ILE A 241 6.22 -28.67 4.24
CA ILE A 241 5.52 -29.96 4.16
C ILE A 241 6.51 -31.09 3.88
N GLN A 242 7.35 -30.96 2.85
CA GLN A 242 8.34 -31.97 2.51
C GLN A 242 9.32 -32.25 3.66
N ALA A 243 9.71 -31.21 4.40
CA ALA A 243 10.60 -31.36 5.55
C ALA A 243 9.95 -32.12 6.72
N LEU A 244 8.63 -32.01 6.89
CA LEU A 244 7.87 -32.72 7.91
C LEU A 244 7.50 -34.14 7.47
N GLN A 245 7.26 -34.37 6.17
CA GLN A 245 7.08 -35.72 5.63
C GLN A 245 8.35 -36.56 5.78
N ASN A 246 9.52 -35.96 5.53
CA ASN A 246 10.80 -36.66 5.64
C ASN A 246 11.21 -36.94 7.09
N ASN A 247 10.76 -36.12 8.05
CA ASN A 247 11.08 -36.28 9.46
C ASN A 247 9.90 -35.80 10.33
N PRO A 248 8.84 -36.61 10.46
CA PRO A 248 7.66 -36.23 11.21
C PRO A 248 7.97 -36.20 12.71
N PRO A 249 7.45 -35.23 13.47
CA PRO A 249 7.50 -35.27 14.92
C PRO A 249 6.74 -36.51 15.40
N LYS A 250 7.31 -37.17 16.40
CA LYS A 250 6.72 -38.36 17.01
C LYS A 250 6.50 -38.10 18.49
N ASP A 251 5.41 -38.63 19.01
CA ASP A 251 5.13 -38.66 20.44
C ASP A 251 6.06 -39.67 21.16
N PRO A 252 6.02 -39.76 22.50
CA PRO A 252 6.82 -40.72 23.26
C PRO A 252 6.57 -42.19 22.87
N ASP A 253 5.40 -42.50 22.32
CA ASP A 253 4.99 -43.84 21.89
C ASP A 253 5.44 -44.15 20.44
N GLY A 254 6.00 -43.17 19.74
CA GLY A 254 6.56 -43.31 18.40
C GLY A 254 5.56 -43.07 17.26
N GLU A 255 4.32 -42.70 17.59
CA GLU A 255 3.26 -42.31 16.67
C GLU A 255 3.42 -40.85 16.24
N ILE A 256 2.85 -40.48 15.09
CA ILE A 256 2.97 -39.11 14.57
C ILE A 256 2.11 -38.18 15.42
N ASP A 257 2.77 -37.27 16.14
CA ASP A 257 2.09 -36.19 16.86
C ASP A 257 1.58 -35.16 15.84
N ARG A 258 0.28 -35.25 15.53
CA ARG A 258 -0.37 -34.37 14.54
C ARG A 258 -0.47 -32.93 15.01
N SER A 259 -0.65 -32.71 16.32
CA SER A 259 -0.75 -31.37 16.89
C SER A 259 0.60 -30.66 16.74
N GLU A 260 1.67 -31.35 17.12
CA GLU A 260 3.03 -30.84 16.96
C GLU A 260 3.43 -30.72 15.48
N MET A 261 2.97 -31.62 14.61
CA MET A 261 3.19 -31.54 13.17
C MET A 261 2.55 -30.28 12.56
N SER A 262 1.29 -29.97 12.90
CA SER A 262 0.61 -28.75 12.49
C SER A 262 1.31 -27.48 13.00
N ARG A 263 1.68 -27.47 14.28
CA ARG A 263 2.41 -26.35 14.88
C ARG A 263 3.75 -26.14 14.19
N LEU A 264 4.53 -27.20 13.98
CA LEU A 264 5.82 -27.14 13.29
C LEU A 264 5.69 -26.77 11.82
N MET A 265 4.59 -27.13 11.14
CA MET A 265 4.31 -26.69 9.78
C MET A 265 4.18 -25.18 9.73
N MET A 266 3.35 -24.60 10.61
CA MET A 266 3.15 -23.16 10.70
C MET A 266 4.46 -22.44 11.05
N VAL A 267 5.22 -22.94 12.02
CA VAL A 267 6.50 -22.34 12.43
C VAL A 267 7.53 -22.41 11.30
N LYS A 268 7.72 -23.56 10.66
CA LYS A 268 8.69 -23.72 9.56
C LYS A 268 8.30 -22.89 8.34
N ALA A 269 7.01 -22.86 7.99
CA ALA A 269 6.51 -22.02 6.91
C ALA A 269 6.77 -20.55 7.22
N THR A 270 6.36 -20.08 8.40
CA THR A 270 6.57 -18.70 8.85
C THR A 270 8.05 -18.32 8.86
N ASN A 271 8.92 -19.16 9.42
CA ASN A 271 10.36 -18.90 9.44
C ASN A 271 10.96 -18.82 8.04
N LYS A 272 10.51 -19.65 7.10
CA LYS A 272 10.95 -19.57 5.70
C LYS A 272 10.42 -18.33 4.99
N LEU A 273 9.19 -17.91 5.28
CA LEU A 273 8.60 -16.69 4.73
C LEU A 273 9.32 -15.45 5.25
N VAL A 274 9.53 -15.38 6.57
CA VAL A 274 10.24 -14.28 7.24
C VAL A 274 11.70 -14.22 6.80
N GLY A 275 12.39 -15.37 6.74
CA GLY A 275 13.80 -15.43 6.33
C GLY A 275 14.05 -15.05 4.87
N LYS A 276 13.03 -15.14 4.00
CA LYS A 276 13.11 -14.68 2.61
C LYS A 276 12.71 -13.22 2.41
N ARG A 277 12.29 -12.54 3.48
CA ARG A 277 11.85 -11.14 3.40
C ARG A 277 13.02 -10.21 3.67
N GLU A 278 13.45 -9.51 2.64
CA GLU A 278 14.42 -8.44 2.77
C GLU A 278 13.72 -7.14 3.19
N LEU A 279 14.25 -6.49 4.24
CA LEU A 279 13.82 -5.16 4.68
C LEU A 279 14.97 -4.19 4.50
N THR A 280 14.66 -2.96 4.07
CA THR A 280 15.69 -1.93 3.97
C THR A 280 16.13 -1.47 5.35
N GLY A 281 17.41 -1.09 5.51
CA GLY A 281 17.93 -0.60 6.78
C GLY A 281 17.15 0.60 7.32
N GLN A 282 16.61 1.44 6.44
CA GLN A 282 15.81 2.61 6.77
C GLN A 282 14.41 2.24 7.28
N GLN A 283 13.78 1.19 6.74
CA GLN A 283 12.54 0.65 7.30
C GLN A 283 12.75 0.10 8.70
N THR A 284 13.79 -0.70 8.88
CA THR A 284 14.15 -1.26 10.18
C THR A 284 14.45 -0.15 11.19
N ALA A 285 15.26 0.84 10.81
CA ALA A 285 15.56 1.99 11.67
C ALA A 285 14.29 2.80 12.02
N SER A 286 13.41 3.05 11.06
CA SER A 286 12.13 3.73 11.28
C SER A 286 11.27 3.00 12.30
N GLN A 287 11.17 1.66 12.18
CA GLN A 287 10.41 0.84 13.11
C GLN A 287 11.02 0.83 14.51
N LEU A 288 12.35 0.69 14.61
CA LEU A 288 13.09 0.73 15.89
C LEU A 288 12.95 2.09 16.60
N LEU A 289 12.80 3.18 15.84
CA LEU A 289 12.54 4.52 16.38
C LEU A 289 11.06 4.76 16.73
N GLY A 290 10.19 3.76 16.59
CA GLY A 290 8.76 3.83 16.91
C GLY A 290 7.95 4.64 15.90
N HIS A 291 8.43 4.83 14.67
CA HIS A 291 7.66 5.45 13.61
C HIS A 291 6.69 4.43 13.00
N LYS A 292 5.46 4.88 12.71
CA LYS A 292 4.45 4.04 12.07
C LYS A 292 4.76 3.86 10.58
N ASN A 293 4.40 2.68 10.06
CA ASN A 293 4.43 2.36 8.63
C ASN A 293 3.16 2.83 7.89
N ASN A 294 2.11 3.21 8.62
CA ASN A 294 0.89 3.79 8.07
C ASN A 294 0.36 4.94 8.96
N TYR A 295 -0.45 5.82 8.37
CA TYR A 295 -1.07 6.95 9.05
C TYR A 295 -2.50 7.11 8.52
N THR A 296 -3.48 6.98 9.41
CA THR A 296 -4.91 7.11 9.09
C THR A 296 -5.58 8.13 10.02
N SER A 297 -6.63 8.80 9.54
CA SER A 297 -7.52 9.63 10.36
C SER A 297 -8.52 8.81 11.17
N ASP A 298 -8.87 7.64 10.66
CA ASP A 298 -9.97 6.82 11.15
C ASP A 298 -9.43 5.54 11.81
N GLU A 299 -10.17 5.06 12.80
CA GLU A 299 -9.93 3.77 13.42
C GLU A 299 -10.69 2.70 12.65
N TYR A 300 -9.97 1.67 12.22
CA TYR A 300 -10.55 0.51 11.56
C TYR A 300 -10.76 -0.58 12.59
N LYS A 301 -11.96 -1.18 12.59
CA LYS A 301 -12.21 -2.38 13.39
C LYS A 301 -11.55 -3.57 12.70
N GLU A 302 -10.83 -4.36 13.48
CA GLU A 302 -10.30 -5.63 13.01
C GLU A 302 -11.47 -6.58 12.77
N TYR A 303 -11.48 -7.21 11.60
CA TYR A 303 -12.46 -8.22 11.24
C TYR A 303 -11.71 -9.51 10.93
N TRP A 304 -11.99 -10.55 11.70
CA TRP A 304 -11.37 -11.86 11.50
C TRP A 304 -11.88 -12.46 10.20
N TRP A 305 -10.93 -12.78 9.31
CA TRP A 305 -11.23 -13.33 7.99
C TRP A 305 -12.04 -14.63 8.08
N SER A 306 -11.73 -15.48 9.06
CA SER A 306 -12.48 -16.71 9.35
C SER A 306 -13.93 -16.42 9.71
N SER A 307 -14.19 -15.47 10.62
CA SER A 307 -15.56 -15.07 10.98
C SER A 307 -16.32 -14.47 9.79
N LEU A 308 -15.66 -13.66 8.96
CA LEU A 308 -16.26 -13.12 7.74
C LEU A 308 -16.62 -14.22 6.74
N LEU A 309 -15.72 -15.19 6.52
CA LEU A 309 -15.96 -16.32 5.63
C LEU A 309 -17.08 -17.21 6.14
N ARG A 310 -17.12 -17.46 7.45
CA ARG A 310 -18.24 -18.14 8.10
C ARG A 310 -19.54 -17.38 7.87
N ASP A 311 -19.58 -16.07 8.09
CA ASP A 311 -20.80 -15.30 7.89
C ASP A 311 -21.29 -15.23 6.43
N ILE A 312 -20.37 -15.14 5.47
CA ILE A 312 -20.71 -15.01 4.04
C ILE A 312 -20.96 -16.38 3.39
N ALA A 313 -20.33 -17.44 3.88
CA ALA A 313 -20.35 -18.78 3.29
C ALA A 313 -20.39 -19.89 4.36
N ARG A 314 -21.42 -19.84 5.23
CA ARG A 314 -21.65 -20.79 6.34
C ARG A 314 -21.58 -22.25 5.92
N ASP A 315 -22.10 -22.56 4.73
CA ASP A 315 -22.17 -23.92 4.21
C ASP A 315 -20.80 -24.48 3.79
N VAL A 316 -19.79 -23.61 3.64
CA VAL A 316 -18.42 -23.97 3.24
C VAL A 316 -17.47 -23.93 4.45
N PHE A 317 -17.68 -22.99 5.36
CA PHE A 317 -16.86 -22.81 6.56
C PHE A 317 -17.76 -22.99 7.80
N THR A 318 -17.80 -24.20 8.34
CA THR A 318 -18.60 -24.55 9.52
C THR A 318 -17.84 -24.31 10.82
N GLU A 319 -18.57 -24.11 11.92
CA GLU A 319 -18.04 -24.14 13.29
C GLU A 319 -17.72 -25.58 13.70
N GLU A 320 -16.69 -26.18 13.14
CA GLU A 320 -16.15 -27.41 13.74
C GLU A 320 -14.94 -27.05 14.59
N LEU A 321 -15.17 -26.56 15.82
CA LEU A 321 -14.23 -26.68 16.96
C LEU A 321 -14.88 -26.18 18.26
N ASN A 322 -15.04 -27.10 19.23
CA ASN A 322 -14.94 -26.91 20.70
C ASN A 322 -15.75 -27.93 21.55
N GLN A 323 -16.38 -28.96 20.97
CA GLN A 323 -17.03 -29.99 21.81
C GLN A 323 -16.05 -31.02 22.41
N GLY A 324 -14.82 -31.12 21.91
CA GLY A 324 -13.84 -32.11 22.39
C GLY A 324 -12.99 -31.67 23.59
N LEU A 325 -12.74 -30.36 23.75
CA LEU A 325 -11.87 -29.83 24.81
C LEU A 325 -12.60 -29.64 26.16
N LEU A 326 -13.89 -29.33 26.13
CA LEU A 326 -14.70 -29.21 27.35
C LEU A 326 -14.92 -30.56 28.06
N ALA A 327 -14.85 -31.67 27.34
CA ALA A 327 -15.03 -33.01 27.92
C ALA A 327 -13.76 -33.53 28.64
N SER A 328 -12.57 -33.09 28.22
CA SER A 328 -11.30 -33.52 28.84
C SER A 328 -10.94 -32.73 30.10
N GLU A 329 -11.41 -31.49 30.24
CA GLU A 329 -11.14 -30.69 31.44
C GLU A 329 -12.00 -31.09 32.64
N GLU A 330 -13.16 -31.72 32.45
CA GLU A 330 -13.99 -32.24 33.55
C GLU A 330 -13.42 -33.54 34.16
N GLU A 331 -12.65 -34.35 33.42
CA GLU A 331 -12.06 -35.59 33.95
C GLU A 331 -10.71 -35.37 34.68
N GLU A 332 -9.94 -34.33 34.35
CA GLU A 332 -8.64 -34.06 35.02
C GLU A 332 -8.77 -33.20 36.30
N ALA A 333 -9.94 -32.63 36.59
CA ALA A 333 -10.16 -31.75 37.73
C ALA A 333 -10.35 -32.46 39.10
N GLU A 334 -10.42 -33.79 39.15
CA GLU A 334 -10.56 -34.53 40.41
C GLU A 334 -9.23 -34.89 41.10
N ASP A 335 -8.06 -34.69 40.47
CA ASP A 335 -6.78 -35.13 41.07
C ASP A 335 -5.64 -34.11 40.95
N SER A 336 -5.79 -32.92 41.55
CA SER A 336 -4.63 -32.19 42.09
C SER A 336 -5.02 -31.03 43.02
N THR A 337 -5.07 -31.31 44.32
CA THR A 337 -5.04 -30.25 45.34
C THR A 337 -3.64 -29.67 45.46
N GLY A 338 -3.46 -28.39 45.10
CA GLY A 338 -2.49 -27.51 45.73
C GLY A 338 -1.37 -26.94 44.86
N ALA A 339 -1.63 -25.80 44.20
CA ALA A 339 -0.65 -24.73 43.99
C ALA A 339 -1.37 -23.44 43.54
N GLN A 340 -1.10 -22.31 44.23
CA GLN A 340 -1.61 -20.98 43.88
C GLN A 340 -1.13 -20.56 42.48
N ARG A 341 -2.06 -20.40 41.54
CA ARG A 341 -1.80 -19.87 40.19
C ARG A 341 -2.12 -18.37 40.16
N MET A 342 -1.10 -17.55 39.86
CA MET A 342 -1.28 -16.17 39.42
C MET A 342 -2.14 -16.15 38.16
N THR A 343 -3.23 -15.40 38.18
CA THR A 343 -4.15 -15.21 37.06
C THR A 343 -3.50 -14.37 35.96
N ILE A 344 -3.17 -15.02 34.84
CA ILE A 344 -2.97 -14.40 33.52
C ILE A 344 -4.35 -14.44 32.85
N PRO A 345 -4.82 -13.35 32.19
CA PRO A 345 -6.09 -13.40 31.46
C PRO A 345 -6.06 -14.49 30.39
N GLU A 346 -7.06 -15.36 30.39
CA GLU A 346 -7.29 -16.39 29.38
C GLU A 346 -7.70 -15.69 28.07
N ASP A 347 -6.75 -15.53 27.15
CA ASP A 347 -7.06 -15.38 25.73
C ASP A 347 -7.32 -16.80 25.20
N GLU A 348 -8.60 -17.14 24.96
CA GLU A 348 -8.99 -18.36 24.25
C GLU A 348 -8.37 -18.35 22.85
N ASP A 349 -7.38 -19.22 22.63
CA ASP A 349 -6.67 -19.37 21.35
C ASP A 349 -7.51 -20.18 20.35
N ASP A 350 -8.52 -19.53 19.77
CA ASP A 350 -9.45 -20.08 18.76
C ASP A 350 -8.79 -20.33 17.37
N THR A 351 -7.46 -20.45 17.29
CA THR A 351 -6.74 -20.57 16.01
C THR A 351 -6.24 -21.97 15.65
N MET A 352 -6.66 -23.02 16.37
CA MET A 352 -6.27 -24.39 16.07
C MET A 352 -6.96 -24.92 14.81
N ILE A 353 -6.34 -24.73 13.64
CA ILE A 353 -6.70 -25.48 12.43
C ILE A 353 -6.11 -26.89 12.56
N VAL A 354 -6.94 -27.85 12.95
CA VAL A 354 -6.60 -29.26 12.85
C VAL A 354 -6.78 -29.69 11.40
N LEU A 355 -5.69 -30.01 10.71
CA LEU A 355 -5.74 -30.55 9.35
C LEU A 355 -6.53 -31.87 9.37
N SER A 356 -7.61 -31.95 8.60
CA SER A 356 -8.42 -33.17 8.51
C SER A 356 -7.62 -34.32 7.88
N PRO A 357 -7.94 -35.59 8.20
CA PRO A 357 -7.26 -36.77 7.66
C PRO A 357 -7.20 -36.81 6.12
N ASP A 358 -8.17 -36.17 5.44
CA ASP A 358 -8.33 -36.23 3.99
C ASP A 358 -7.36 -35.31 3.22
N MET A 359 -6.67 -34.39 3.89
CA MET A 359 -5.74 -33.46 3.23
C MET A 359 -4.37 -34.08 2.89
N LEU A 360 -4.01 -35.23 3.49
CA LEU A 360 -2.67 -35.83 3.38
C LEU A 360 -2.67 -37.36 3.16
N GLY A 361 -3.83 -38.01 3.08
CA GLY A 361 -3.95 -39.47 2.99
C GLY A 361 -3.79 -40.01 1.56
N ARG A 362 -2.84 -40.93 1.35
CA ARG A 362 -2.57 -41.60 0.07
C ARG A 362 -3.40 -42.87 -0.17
N ASP A 363 -4.33 -43.24 0.73
CA ASP A 363 -4.77 -44.64 0.86
C ASP A 363 -6.25 -44.94 0.56
N SER A 364 -7.02 -44.06 -0.10
CA SER A 364 -8.43 -44.40 -0.41
C SER A 364 -8.99 -43.86 -1.73
N ILE A 365 -8.23 -43.91 -2.83
CA ILE A 365 -8.81 -43.75 -4.18
C ILE A 365 -8.23 -44.82 -5.11
N SER A 366 -8.63 -46.07 -4.90
CA SER A 366 -8.49 -47.16 -5.87
C SER A 366 -9.83 -47.81 -6.22
N GLN A 367 -10.95 -47.11 -6.01
CA GLN A 367 -12.22 -47.50 -6.62
C GLN A 367 -12.54 -46.56 -7.77
N GLU A 368 -12.59 -47.16 -8.95
CA GLU A 368 -13.23 -46.63 -10.15
C GLU A 368 -14.63 -46.14 -9.77
N CYS A 369 -14.79 -44.83 -9.57
CA CYS A 369 -16.11 -44.23 -9.51
C CYS A 369 -16.59 -44.04 -10.94
N GLU A 370 -17.36 -45.02 -11.41
CA GLU A 370 -18.21 -44.89 -12.58
C GLU A 370 -19.04 -43.61 -12.51
N MET A 371 -19.10 -42.95 -13.66
CA MET A 371 -19.74 -41.67 -13.87
C MET A 371 -21.24 -41.75 -13.60
N ASN A 372 -21.72 -41.01 -12.59
CA ASN A 372 -23.12 -40.60 -12.50
C ASN A 372 -23.20 -39.09 -12.24
N GLY A 373 -23.42 -38.34 -13.32
CA GLY A 373 -24.55 -37.42 -13.42
C GLY A 373 -24.57 -36.07 -12.70
N GLU A 374 -23.55 -35.66 -11.93
CA GLU A 374 -23.49 -34.29 -11.40
C GLU A 374 -22.12 -33.64 -11.62
N GLU A 375 -22.11 -32.58 -12.44
CA GLU A 375 -20.95 -31.73 -12.72
C GLU A 375 -20.47 -31.03 -11.43
N LYS A 376 -19.46 -31.58 -10.76
CA LYS A 376 -18.74 -30.87 -9.68
C LYS A 376 -17.95 -29.69 -10.27
N LYS A 377 -18.55 -28.49 -10.23
CA LYS A 377 -17.90 -27.22 -10.54
C LYS A 377 -17.04 -26.73 -9.36
N TYR A 378 -15.86 -27.32 -9.16
CA TYR A 378 -14.83 -26.72 -8.33
C TYR A 378 -13.49 -26.75 -9.08
N SER A 379 -12.85 -25.59 -9.17
CA SER A 379 -11.49 -25.44 -9.71
C SER A 379 -10.49 -26.08 -8.72
N ARG A 380 -9.87 -27.20 -9.11
CA ARG A 380 -9.00 -28.03 -8.26
C ARG A 380 -7.53 -27.62 -8.24
N LEU A 381 -7.23 -26.34 -8.51
CA LEU A 381 -5.84 -25.87 -8.51
C LEU A 381 -5.16 -26.05 -7.14
N PHE A 382 -5.93 -25.97 -6.05
CA PHE A 382 -5.40 -26.16 -4.69
C PHE A 382 -5.17 -27.63 -4.34
N ASP A 383 -6.09 -28.54 -4.69
CA ASP A 383 -6.03 -29.95 -4.28
C ASP A 383 -4.86 -30.71 -4.94
N ASP A 384 -4.62 -30.46 -6.23
CA ASP A 384 -3.57 -31.15 -6.99
C ASP A 384 -2.14 -30.81 -6.49
N MET A 385 -1.96 -29.65 -5.85
CA MET A 385 -0.66 -29.20 -5.32
C MET A 385 -0.23 -29.91 -4.05
N PHE A 386 -1.16 -30.46 -3.26
CA PHE A 386 -0.86 -31.10 -1.98
C PHE A 386 -0.79 -32.62 -2.07
N ILE A 387 -1.42 -33.20 -3.09
CA ILE A 387 -1.59 -34.66 -3.22
C ILE A 387 -0.49 -35.29 -4.10
N ASP A 388 -0.02 -34.63 -5.16
CA ASP A 388 1.04 -35.17 -6.03
C ASP A 388 1.98 -34.10 -6.63
N PRO A 389 2.90 -33.53 -5.82
CA PRO A 389 3.82 -32.48 -6.26
C PRO A 389 4.86 -32.94 -7.30
N ALA A 390 5.06 -34.25 -7.50
CA ALA A 390 6.09 -34.79 -8.39
C ALA A 390 5.67 -34.82 -9.88
N ASN A 391 4.37 -34.77 -10.16
CA ASN A 391 3.80 -34.86 -11.53
C ASN A 391 3.32 -33.52 -12.12
N LEU A 392 3.52 -32.41 -11.42
CA LEU A 392 3.13 -31.07 -11.88
C LEU A 392 4.07 -30.52 -12.97
N GLN A 393 3.80 -30.83 -14.24
CA GLN A 393 4.36 -30.12 -15.40
C GLN A 393 3.51 -28.89 -15.78
N ILE A 394 3.32 -27.93 -14.87
CA ILE A 394 2.57 -26.70 -15.18
C ILE A 394 3.49 -25.47 -15.07
N CYS A 395 3.81 -24.89 -16.22
CA CYS A 395 4.47 -23.60 -16.33
C CYS A 395 3.49 -22.48 -15.95
N ALA A 396 3.89 -21.62 -15.00
CA ALA A 396 3.06 -20.59 -14.36
C ALA A 396 2.53 -19.44 -15.28
N PHE A 397 2.57 -19.60 -16.60
CA PHE A 397 2.23 -18.54 -17.57
C PHE A 397 0.89 -18.75 -18.33
N GLY A 398 0.09 -19.77 -17.98
CA GLY A 398 -1.06 -20.21 -18.78
C GLY A 398 -2.46 -19.79 -18.33
N ILE A 399 -2.65 -18.88 -17.36
CA ILE A 399 -4.01 -18.47 -16.95
C ILE A 399 -4.54 -17.45 -17.97
N SER A 400 -5.21 -17.98 -18.99
CA SER A 400 -5.97 -17.27 -20.03
C SER A 400 -7.01 -16.32 -19.43
N SER A 401 -7.17 -15.18 -20.10
CA SER A 401 -8.05 -14.02 -19.85
C SER A 401 -9.57 -14.31 -19.81
N GLU A 402 -9.99 -15.57 -19.80
CA GLU A 402 -11.40 -15.96 -20.00
C GLU A 402 -12.20 -16.20 -18.70
N ILE A 403 -11.53 -16.33 -17.54
CA ILE A 403 -12.21 -16.68 -16.27
C ILE A 403 -12.56 -15.45 -15.42
N ILE A 404 -12.23 -14.23 -15.86
CA ILE A 404 -12.66 -13.02 -15.16
C ILE A 404 -14.09 -12.68 -15.62
N PRO A 405 -15.13 -12.86 -14.78
CA PRO A 405 -16.46 -12.38 -15.14
C PRO A 405 -16.38 -10.88 -15.42
N ARG A 406 -16.90 -10.44 -16.57
CA ARG A 406 -17.06 -9.03 -16.92
C ARG A 406 -17.89 -8.35 -15.83
N ARG A 407 -17.22 -7.74 -14.85
CA ARG A 407 -17.87 -7.09 -13.71
C ARG A 407 -18.72 -5.92 -14.21
N ARG A 408 -20.01 -5.95 -13.87
CA ARG A 408 -20.83 -4.74 -13.78
C ARG A 408 -20.13 -3.80 -12.80
N ASN A 409 -19.81 -2.59 -13.26
CA ASN A 409 -19.16 -1.55 -12.49
C ASN A 409 -19.92 -1.29 -11.17
N PRO A 410 -19.31 -1.52 -9.99
CA PRO A 410 -19.84 -0.95 -8.76
C PRO A 410 -19.57 0.55 -8.80
N SER A 411 -20.64 1.34 -8.95
CA SER A 411 -20.60 2.79 -8.87
C SER A 411 -20.44 3.23 -7.42
N GLN A 412 -19.23 3.20 -6.90
CA GLN A 412 -18.85 4.03 -5.76
C GLN A 412 -17.62 4.81 -6.15
N LYS A 413 -17.86 6.05 -6.58
CA LYS A 413 -16.83 6.96 -7.02
C LYS A 413 -16.65 8.01 -5.92
N PHE A 414 -15.41 8.32 -5.55
CA PHE A 414 -15.08 9.27 -4.47
C PHE A 414 -14.19 10.38 -5.01
N ASN A 415 -14.32 11.59 -4.47
CA ASN A 415 -13.39 12.68 -4.73
C ASN A 415 -12.22 12.63 -3.72
N VAL A 416 -11.02 12.40 -4.23
CA VAL A 416 -9.80 12.17 -3.44
C VAL A 416 -8.66 13.03 -3.99
N VAL A 417 -7.71 13.41 -3.13
CA VAL A 417 -6.44 14.01 -3.54
C VAL A 417 -5.33 13.04 -3.19
N TYR A 418 -4.43 12.80 -4.13
CA TYR A 418 -3.27 11.93 -3.94
C TYR A 418 -2.01 12.77 -3.72
N ILE A 419 -1.26 12.47 -2.66
CA ILE A 419 0.04 13.10 -2.36
C ILE A 419 1.11 12.02 -2.20
N SER A 420 2.26 12.24 -2.82
CA SER A 420 3.46 11.45 -2.67
C SER A 420 4.56 12.31 -2.05
N ILE A 421 5.17 11.90 -0.93
CA ILE A 421 6.22 12.65 -0.22
C ILE A 421 7.49 11.81 -0.11
N SER A 422 8.43 12.01 -1.04
CA SER A 422 9.69 11.25 -1.11
C SER A 422 10.76 11.79 -0.16
N ASN A 423 11.75 10.96 0.18
CA ASN A 423 12.90 11.33 1.00
C ASN A 423 12.55 11.83 2.41
N LEU A 424 11.68 11.10 3.12
CA LEU A 424 11.38 11.39 4.52
C LEU A 424 12.67 11.25 5.36
N ALA A 425 13.06 12.31 6.05
CA ALA A 425 14.18 12.24 6.99
C ALA A 425 13.78 11.48 8.26
N ILE A 426 14.62 10.53 8.66
CA ILE A 426 14.60 9.90 9.97
C ILE A 426 15.45 10.79 10.90
N PRO A 427 14.85 11.50 11.88
CA PRO A 427 15.61 12.37 12.78
C PRO A 427 16.60 11.55 13.61
N SER A 428 17.90 11.88 13.58
CA SER A 428 18.94 11.13 14.30
C SER A 428 19.00 11.39 15.80
N SER A 429 18.03 12.13 16.38
CA SER A 429 18.10 12.61 17.77
C SER A 429 17.96 11.52 18.84
N ARG A 430 17.96 10.24 18.47
CA ARG A 430 17.94 9.08 19.38
C ARG A 430 18.98 8.01 19.05
N LEU A 431 19.89 8.27 18.11
CA LEU A 431 21.04 7.38 17.85
C LEU A 431 22.27 7.94 18.57
N THR A 432 22.24 7.87 19.89
CA THR A 432 23.45 7.81 20.72
C THR A 432 23.45 6.42 21.33
N VAL A 433 24.24 5.53 20.73
CA VAL A 433 24.71 4.30 21.38
C VAL A 433 25.93 4.68 22.20
#